data_AF-A0A0S7CPR0-F1
#
_entry.id   AF-A0A0S7CPR0-F1
#
_cell.length_a   1.000
_cell.length_b   1.000
_cell.length_c   1.000
_cell.angle_alpha   90.00
_cell.angle_beta   90.00
_cell.angle_gamma   90.00
#
_symmetry.space_group_name_H-M   'P 1'
#
loop_
_entity.id
_entity.type
_entity.pdbx_description
1 polymer ?
#
loop_
_entity_poly.entity_id
_entity_poly.type
_entity_poly.pdbx_seq_one_letter_code
_entity_poly.pdbx_strand_id
1 'polypeptide(L)'
;MPEFEGQRPPFAEGNELAVKHGAKSPRKVDPIAQALVSELLADASLDYLRAPRYAAAVQAWAKAEAKSALITEWVDSMPIEMAAESKQGQTSPLELLRKWETTAQNHRSRLGLDPLSAARLGKDVAQARQADTAVALTRMREEHERSMRGEVIDDGE
;
A
#
# COMPACT_ATOMS: atom_id res chain seq x y z
N MET A 1 1.34 43.98 18.62
CA MET A 1 1.73 45.01 17.63
C MET A 1 3.07 44.61 17.03
N PRO A 2 3.37 44.95 15.77
CA PRO A 2 4.72 44.75 15.22
C PRO A 2 5.75 45.52 16.04
N GLU A 3 6.91 44.90 16.25
CA GLU A 3 8.00 45.32 17.15
C GLU A 3 8.94 46.34 16.47
N PHE A 4 8.92 46.43 15.13
CA PHE A 4 9.61 47.46 14.35
C PHE A 4 8.94 47.72 12.99
N GLU A 5 9.23 48.88 12.41
CA GLU A 5 8.67 49.35 11.14
C GLU A 5 9.13 48.45 9.97
N GLY A 6 8.18 47.91 9.20
CA GLY A 6 8.43 46.95 8.12
C GLY A 6 8.34 45.46 8.51
N GLN A 7 8.09 45.15 9.79
CA GLN A 7 7.86 43.76 10.22
C GLN A 7 6.52 43.25 9.65
N ARG A 8 6.57 42.21 8.81
CA ARG A 8 5.35 41.50 8.39
C ARG A 8 4.66 40.93 9.63
N PRO A 9 3.31 40.98 9.70
CA PRO A 9 2.60 40.38 10.81
C PRO A 9 2.99 38.90 10.96
N PRO A 10 3.05 38.37 12.18
CA PRO A 10 3.35 36.96 12.40
C PRO A 10 2.37 36.10 11.58
N PHE A 11 2.88 35.01 11.02
CA PHE A 11 2.05 34.11 10.21
C PHE A 11 0.87 33.62 11.05
N ALA A 12 -0.34 33.82 10.54
CA ALA A 12 -1.55 33.34 11.20
C ALA A 12 -1.48 31.81 11.33
N GLU A 13 -2.02 31.28 12.44
CA GLU A 13 -2.17 29.85 12.61
C GLU A 13 -3.03 29.28 11.47
N GLY A 14 -2.52 28.27 10.76
CA GLY A 14 -3.18 27.74 9.56
C GLY A 14 -2.81 28.44 8.24
N ASN A 15 -1.78 29.30 8.21
CA ASN A 15 -1.33 29.93 6.97
C ASN A 15 -0.93 28.91 5.88
N GLU A 16 -1.68 28.87 4.78
CA GLU A 16 -1.41 28.01 3.60
C GLU A 16 -0.68 28.75 2.46
N LEU A 17 -0.29 30.03 2.62
CA LEU A 17 0.29 30.86 1.55
C LEU A 17 1.59 30.30 0.93
N ALA A 18 2.29 29.40 1.62
CA ALA A 18 3.52 28.74 1.13
C ALA A 18 3.26 27.33 0.53
N VAL A 19 2.03 26.84 0.56
CA VAL A 19 1.68 25.50 0.07
C VAL A 19 1.51 25.56 -1.44
N LYS A 20 2.50 25.08 -2.19
CA LYS A 20 2.43 25.06 -3.67
C LYS A 20 1.49 23.97 -4.20
N HIS A 21 1.62 22.75 -3.69
CA HIS A 21 0.95 21.56 -4.23
C HIS A 21 0.42 20.61 -3.14
N GLY A 22 0.45 20.99 -1.86
CA GLY A 22 -0.16 20.20 -0.78
C GLY A 22 0.54 18.88 -0.39
N ALA A 23 1.34 18.25 -1.24
CA ALA A 23 1.90 16.90 -0.99
C ALA A 23 2.94 16.81 0.17
N LYS A 24 3.37 17.95 0.72
CA LYS A 24 4.16 18.02 1.97
C LYS A 24 3.32 18.42 3.19
N SER A 25 2.05 18.77 3.01
CA SER A 25 1.13 19.18 4.05
C SER A 25 0.34 17.97 4.57
N PRO A 26 0.55 17.52 5.82
CA PRO A 26 -0.25 16.45 6.41
C PRO A 26 -1.75 16.76 6.35
N ARG A 27 -2.15 18.04 6.51
CA ARG A 27 -3.55 18.48 6.45
C ARG A 27 -4.23 18.21 5.11
N LYS A 28 -3.48 18.17 4.00
CA LYS A 28 -4.02 17.86 2.66
C LYS A 28 -3.86 16.37 2.34
N VAL A 29 -2.74 15.76 2.75
CA VAL A 29 -2.42 14.35 2.45
C VAL A 29 -3.27 13.38 3.28
N ASP A 30 -3.40 13.62 4.59
CA ASP A 30 -4.00 12.66 5.52
C ASP A 30 -5.49 12.40 5.26
N PRO A 31 -6.34 13.40 4.91
CA PRO A 31 -7.74 13.14 4.56
C PRO A 31 -7.88 12.22 3.34
N ILE A 32 -7.07 12.44 2.29
CA ILE A 32 -7.07 11.62 1.08
C ILE A 32 -6.57 10.22 1.40
N ALA A 33 -5.45 10.11 2.13
CA ALA A 33 -4.90 8.82 2.52
C ALA A 33 -5.89 8.02 3.38
N GLN A 34 -6.59 8.65 4.32
CA GLN A 34 -7.58 8.00 5.15
C GLN A 34 -8.78 7.49 4.34
N ALA A 35 -9.24 8.26 3.35
CA ALA A 35 -10.29 7.83 2.44
C ALA A 35 -9.85 6.59 1.64
N LEU A 36 -8.64 6.61 1.06
CA LEU A 36 -8.07 5.49 0.32
C LEU A 36 -7.91 4.22 1.16
N VAL A 37 -7.44 4.33 2.40
CA VAL A 37 -7.37 3.19 3.32
C VAL A 37 -8.75 2.63 3.62
N SER A 38 -9.73 3.51 3.83
CA SER A 38 -11.10 3.10 4.14
C SER A 38 -11.74 2.36 2.97
N GLU A 39 -11.54 2.84 1.74
CA GLU A 39 -11.98 2.17 0.51
C GLU A 39 -11.28 0.82 0.30
N LEU A 40 -9.94 0.78 0.44
CA LEU A 40 -9.16 -0.45 0.31
C LEU A 40 -9.62 -1.53 1.30
N LEU A 41 -9.85 -1.13 2.55
CA LEU A 41 -10.33 -2.02 3.60
C LEU A 41 -11.84 -2.21 3.57
N ALA A 42 -12.58 -1.70 2.59
CA ALA A 42 -13.98 -2.08 2.36
C ALA A 42 -14.09 -3.29 1.43
N ASP A 43 -13.07 -3.57 0.62
CA ASP A 43 -13.04 -4.70 -0.31
C ASP A 43 -12.75 -6.02 0.42
N ALA A 44 -13.74 -6.91 0.44
CA ALA A 44 -13.64 -8.23 1.07
C ALA A 44 -12.57 -9.13 0.41
N SER A 45 -12.25 -8.91 -0.87
CA SER A 45 -11.18 -9.66 -1.56
C SER A 45 -9.79 -9.35 -1.00
N LEU A 46 -9.65 -8.25 -0.26
CA LEU A 46 -8.41 -7.75 0.33
C LEU A 46 -8.37 -7.88 1.86
N ASP A 47 -9.25 -8.70 2.45
CA ASP A 47 -9.39 -8.83 3.92
C ASP A 47 -8.06 -9.17 4.64
N TYR A 48 -7.13 -9.86 3.97
CA TYR A 48 -5.80 -10.16 4.52
C TYR A 48 -5.00 -8.89 4.88
N LEU A 49 -5.24 -7.76 4.21
CA LEU A 49 -4.58 -6.48 4.48
C LEU A 49 -5.02 -5.84 5.80
N ARG A 50 -6.13 -6.30 6.41
CA ARG A 50 -6.54 -5.86 7.76
C ARG A 50 -5.63 -6.36 8.87
N ALA A 51 -4.80 -7.37 8.61
CA ALA A 51 -3.91 -7.90 9.62
C ALA A 51 -2.92 -6.81 10.10
N PRO A 52 -2.70 -6.62 11.42
CA PRO A 52 -1.90 -5.52 11.96
C PRO A 52 -0.49 -5.39 11.36
N ARG A 53 0.12 -6.52 10.95
CA ARG A 53 1.43 -6.56 10.29
C ARG A 53 1.50 -5.77 8.98
N TYR A 54 0.38 -5.56 8.31
CA TYR A 54 0.30 -4.79 7.06
C TYR A 54 -0.13 -3.34 7.26
N ALA A 55 -0.55 -2.94 8.46
CA ALA A 55 -1.10 -1.61 8.73
C ALA A 55 -0.14 -0.49 8.29
N ALA A 56 1.14 -0.60 8.61
CA ALA A 56 2.15 0.39 8.20
C ALA A 56 2.33 0.46 6.67
N ALA A 57 2.27 -0.69 5.98
CA ALA A 57 2.42 -0.76 4.53
C ALA A 57 1.21 -0.17 3.80
N VAL A 58 0.00 -0.45 4.29
CA VAL A 58 -1.27 0.14 3.79
C VAL A 58 -1.28 1.66 3.97
N GLN A 59 -0.85 2.14 5.14
CA GLN A 59 -0.74 3.58 5.41
C GLN A 59 0.31 4.26 4.52
N ALA A 60 1.47 3.62 4.31
CA ALA A 60 2.51 4.15 3.43
C ALA A 60 2.05 4.23 1.97
N TRP A 61 1.35 3.19 1.49
CA TRP A 61 0.71 3.17 0.17
C TRP A 61 -0.26 4.36 0.02
N ALA A 62 -1.23 4.49 0.93
CA ALA A 62 -2.25 5.53 0.83
C ALA A 62 -1.65 6.95 0.87
N LYS A 63 -0.59 7.17 1.66
CA LYS A 63 0.14 8.44 1.66
C LYS A 63 0.88 8.70 0.35
N ALA A 64 1.43 7.67 -0.30
CA ALA A 64 2.09 7.82 -1.59
C ALA A 64 1.06 8.16 -2.69
N GLU A 65 -0.08 7.48 -2.70
CA GLU A 65 -1.22 7.76 -3.60
C GLU A 65 -1.74 9.18 -3.45
N ALA A 66 -2.03 9.60 -2.21
CA ALA A 66 -2.51 10.93 -1.91
C ALA A 66 -1.54 12.03 -2.38
N LYS A 67 -0.24 11.82 -2.17
CA LYS A 67 0.79 12.74 -2.67
C LYS A 67 0.86 12.77 -4.18
N SER A 68 0.76 11.61 -4.83
CA SER A 68 0.72 11.50 -6.29
C SER A 68 -0.45 12.31 -6.84
N ALA A 69 -1.66 12.09 -6.33
CA ALA A 69 -2.86 12.80 -6.77
C ALA A 69 -2.74 14.33 -6.64
N LEU A 70 -2.24 14.81 -5.50
CA LEU A 70 -2.02 16.25 -5.26
C LEU A 70 -0.97 16.85 -6.21
N ILE A 71 0.07 16.08 -6.56
CA ILE A 71 1.10 16.54 -7.49
C ILE A 71 0.59 16.48 -8.93
N THR A 72 -0.20 15.48 -9.30
CA THR A 72 -0.87 15.38 -10.59
C THR A 72 -1.73 16.61 -10.83
N GLU A 73 -2.62 16.95 -9.88
CA GLU A 73 -3.46 18.15 -9.99
C GLU A 73 -2.64 19.43 -10.16
N TRP A 74 -1.52 19.54 -9.44
CA TRP A 74 -0.62 20.68 -9.59
C TRP A 74 0.07 20.73 -10.95
N VAL A 75 0.57 19.59 -11.46
CA VAL A 75 1.19 19.49 -12.78
C VAL A 75 0.19 19.80 -13.89
N ASP A 76 -1.04 19.31 -13.77
CA ASP A 76 -2.12 19.55 -14.74
C ASP A 76 -2.54 21.02 -14.78
N SER A 77 -2.29 21.77 -13.69
CA SER A 77 -2.61 23.21 -13.61
C SER A 77 -1.61 24.13 -14.32
N MET A 78 -0.51 23.60 -14.88
CA MET A 78 0.54 24.41 -15.50
C MET A 78 0.92 23.92 -16.91
N PRO A 79 1.51 24.79 -17.76
CA PRO A 79 2.07 24.38 -19.04
C PRO A 79 3.18 23.32 -18.88
N ILE A 80 3.30 22.42 -19.85
CA ILE A 80 4.26 21.31 -19.81
C ILE A 80 5.71 21.80 -19.70
N GLU A 81 6.02 22.96 -20.28
CA GLU A 81 7.35 23.59 -20.22
C GLU A 81 7.69 23.98 -18.78
N MET A 82 6.72 24.54 -18.04
CA MET A 82 6.89 24.87 -16.63
C MET A 82 6.97 23.61 -15.76
N ALA A 83 6.21 22.57 -16.10
CA ALA A 83 6.24 21.29 -15.39
C ALA A 83 7.58 20.55 -15.58
N ALA A 84 8.21 20.72 -16.74
CA ALA A 84 9.51 20.14 -17.08
C ALA A 84 10.69 20.95 -16.53
N GLU A 85 10.51 22.25 -16.28
CA GLU A 85 11.59 23.12 -15.84
C GLU A 85 12.11 22.72 -14.44
N SER A 86 13.43 22.51 -14.38
CA SER A 86 14.15 22.27 -13.14
C SER A 86 14.94 23.53 -12.78
N LYS A 87 14.62 24.13 -11.62
CA LYS A 87 15.40 25.24 -11.07
C LYS A 87 16.63 24.70 -10.34
N GLN A 88 17.73 25.44 -10.33
CA GLN A 88 18.98 25.00 -9.71
C GLN A 88 18.75 24.54 -8.26
N GLY A 89 19.04 23.25 -7.99
CA GLY A 89 18.84 22.63 -6.68
C GLY A 89 17.40 22.19 -6.35
N GLN A 90 16.45 22.27 -7.29
CA GLN A 90 15.07 21.83 -7.12
C GLN A 90 14.73 20.71 -8.09
N THR A 91 13.92 19.75 -7.64
CA THR A 91 13.31 18.75 -8.52
C THR A 91 12.21 19.42 -9.34
N SER A 92 12.15 19.17 -10.65
CA SER A 92 11.06 19.66 -11.48
C SER A 92 9.71 19.05 -11.05
N PRO A 93 8.57 19.73 -11.31
CA PRO A 93 7.25 19.19 -11.04
C PRO A 93 7.03 17.78 -11.62
N LEU A 94 7.43 17.55 -12.88
CA LEU A 94 7.31 16.23 -13.52
C LEU A 94 8.17 15.15 -12.86
N GLU A 95 9.41 15.47 -12.46
CA GLU A 95 10.26 14.49 -11.77
C GLU A 95 9.74 14.21 -10.35
N LEU A 96 9.14 15.20 -9.70
CA LEU A 96 8.46 15.01 -8.42
C LEU A 96 7.23 14.11 -8.56
N LEU A 97 6.42 14.31 -9.61
CA LEU A 97 5.28 13.45 -9.94
C LEU A 97 5.74 12.01 -10.16
N ARG A 98 6.68 11.82 -11.09
CA ARG A 98 7.28 10.52 -11.42
C ARG A 98 7.78 9.79 -10.17
N LYS A 99 8.45 10.49 -9.25
CA LYS A 99 8.92 9.91 -7.99
C LYS A 99 7.78 9.33 -7.15
N TRP A 100 6.70 10.08 -6.96
CA TRP A 100 5.59 9.63 -6.12
C TRP A 100 4.71 8.58 -6.81
N GLU A 101 4.52 8.67 -8.12
CA GLU A 101 3.88 7.61 -8.92
C GLU A 101 4.66 6.30 -8.84
N THR A 102 5.98 6.35 -9.01
CA THR A 102 6.85 5.17 -8.88
C THR A 102 6.77 4.58 -7.46
N THR A 103 6.73 5.45 -6.44
CA THR A 103 6.60 5.02 -5.04
C THR A 103 5.25 4.35 -4.80
N ALA A 104 4.15 4.94 -5.27
CA ALA A 104 2.82 4.38 -5.18
C ALA A 104 2.72 3.03 -5.91
N GLN A 105 3.25 2.94 -7.12
CA GLN A 105 3.29 1.70 -7.90
C GLN A 105 4.05 0.59 -7.17
N ASN A 106 5.21 0.90 -6.58
CA ASN A 106 5.97 -0.06 -5.78
C ASN A 106 5.16 -0.59 -4.59
N HIS A 107 4.39 0.28 -3.93
CA HIS A 107 3.49 -0.12 -2.86
C HIS A 107 2.34 -1.01 -3.37
N ARG A 108 1.69 -0.65 -4.49
CA ARG A 108 0.66 -1.49 -5.11
C ARG A 108 1.17 -2.89 -5.38
N SER A 109 2.36 -3.01 -5.98
CA SER A 109 2.94 -4.33 -6.26
C SER A 109 3.27 -5.14 -5.02
N ARG A 110 3.83 -4.51 -3.99
CA ARG A 110 4.13 -5.20 -2.72
C ARG A 110 2.89 -5.62 -1.95
N LEU A 111 1.80 -4.87 -2.07
CA LEU A 111 0.51 -5.17 -1.45
C LEU A 111 -0.38 -6.07 -2.32
N GLY A 112 0.06 -6.48 -3.51
CA GLY A 112 -0.75 -7.32 -4.38
C GLY A 112 -1.92 -6.61 -5.06
N LEU A 113 -1.88 -5.28 -5.15
CA LEU A 113 -2.96 -4.45 -5.71
C LEU A 113 -2.87 -4.28 -7.23
N ASP A 114 -1.79 -4.75 -7.87
CA ASP A 114 -1.74 -4.86 -9.33
C ASP A 114 -2.15 -6.26 -9.80
N PRO A 115 -2.79 -6.41 -10.98
CA PRO A 115 -3.31 -7.69 -11.44
C PRO A 115 -2.28 -8.82 -11.49
N LEU A 116 -1.03 -8.49 -11.84
CA LEU A 116 0.04 -9.48 -11.95
C LEU A 116 0.48 -9.95 -10.56
N SER A 117 0.64 -9.03 -9.61
CA SER A 117 0.96 -9.35 -8.22
C SER A 117 -0.17 -10.10 -7.54
N ALA A 118 -1.44 -9.74 -7.79
CA ALA A 118 -2.61 -10.48 -7.33
C ALA A 118 -2.62 -11.92 -7.85
N ALA A 119 -2.38 -12.11 -9.15
CA ALA A 119 -2.31 -13.45 -9.76
C ALA A 119 -1.14 -14.29 -9.19
N ARG A 120 0.02 -13.66 -8.94
CA ARG A 120 1.19 -14.33 -8.33
C ARG A 120 0.90 -14.76 -6.90
N LEU A 121 0.36 -13.86 -6.07
CA LEU A 121 -0.04 -14.20 -4.70
C LEU A 121 -1.08 -15.30 -4.67
N GLY A 122 -2.08 -15.26 -5.56
CA GLY A 122 -3.08 -16.30 -5.69
C GLY A 122 -2.46 -17.66 -6.03
N LYS A 123 -1.49 -17.69 -6.95
CA LYS A 123 -0.75 -18.90 -7.30
C LYS A 123 0.05 -19.45 -6.11
N ASP A 124 0.80 -18.59 -5.42
CA ASP A 124 1.64 -19.01 -4.28
C ASP A 124 0.79 -19.57 -3.14
N VAL A 125 -0.35 -18.94 -2.85
CA VAL A 125 -1.32 -19.42 -1.85
C VAL A 125 -1.94 -20.76 -2.27
N ALA A 126 -2.31 -20.92 -3.54
CA ALA A 126 -2.86 -22.18 -4.06
C ALA A 126 -1.84 -23.32 -4.00
N GLN A 127 -0.57 -23.05 -4.34
CA GLN A 127 0.51 -24.01 -4.25
C GLN A 127 0.80 -24.44 -2.81
N ALA A 128 0.83 -23.50 -1.86
CA ALA A 128 0.99 -23.80 -0.45
C ALA A 128 -0.13 -24.72 0.06
N ARG A 129 -1.39 -24.41 -0.28
CA ARG A 129 -2.55 -25.25 0.08
C ARG A 129 -2.46 -26.66 -0.51
N GLN A 130 -2.04 -26.79 -1.77
CA GLN A 130 -1.86 -28.10 -2.40
C GLN A 130 -0.81 -28.95 -1.65
N ALA A 131 0.32 -28.34 -1.26
CA ALA A 131 1.34 -29.02 -0.48
C ALA A 131 0.81 -29.50 0.89
N ASP A 132 0.07 -28.65 1.60
CA ASP A 132 -0.55 -29.00 2.89
C ASP A 132 -1.54 -30.18 2.75
N THR A 133 -2.37 -30.17 1.70
CA THR A 133 -3.32 -31.26 1.42
C THR A 133 -2.63 -32.58 1.09
N ALA A 134 -1.50 -32.55 0.37
CA ALA A 134 -0.72 -33.75 0.07
C ALA A 134 -0.13 -34.36 1.34
N VAL A 135 0.41 -33.53 2.25
CA VAL A 135 0.92 -33.98 3.56
C VAL A 135 -0.20 -34.59 4.40
N ALA A 136 -1.37 -33.95 4.45
CA ALA A 136 -2.52 -34.45 5.18
C ALA A 136 -2.99 -35.82 4.63
N LEU A 137 -3.06 -35.97 3.31
CA LEU A 137 -3.46 -37.22 2.67
C LEU A 137 -2.46 -38.34 2.93
N THR A 138 -1.15 -38.05 2.89
CA THR A 138 -0.11 -39.03 3.25
C THR A 138 -0.26 -39.50 4.69
N ARG A 139 -0.48 -38.58 5.65
CA ARG A 139 -0.71 -38.95 7.06
C ARG A 139 -1.93 -39.84 7.23
N MET A 140 -3.05 -39.50 6.59
CA MET A 140 -4.27 -40.32 6.62
C MET A 140 -4.03 -41.72 6.06
N ARG A 141 -3.25 -41.83 4.98
CA ARG A 141 -2.88 -43.12 4.40
C ARG A 141 -2.02 -43.95 5.34
N GLU A 142 -1.01 -43.36 5.97
CA GLU A 142 -0.15 -44.03 6.95
C GLU A 142 -0.91 -44.46 8.21
N GLU A 143 -1.91 -43.69 8.65
CA GLU A 143 -2.82 -44.05 9.74
C GLU A 143 -3.70 -45.24 9.37
N HIS A 144 -4.29 -45.22 8.16
CA HIS A 144 -5.11 -46.31 7.66
C HIS A 144 -4.30 -47.61 7.48
N GLU A 145 -3.09 -47.53 6.91
CA GLU A 145 -2.19 -48.66 6.76
C GLU A 145 -1.73 -49.23 8.11
N ARG A 146 -1.55 -48.38 9.14
CA ARG A 146 -1.27 -48.84 10.51
C ARG A 146 -2.47 -49.52 11.15
N SER A 147 -3.67 -48.98 10.97
CA SER A 147 -4.93 -49.58 11.45
C SER A 147 -5.15 -50.96 10.84
N MET A 148 -5.00 -51.09 9.52
CA MET A 148 -5.17 -52.36 8.80
C MET A 148 -4.13 -53.42 9.15
N ARG A 149 -2.94 -53.01 9.63
CA ARG A 149 -1.87 -53.93 10.05
C ARG A 149 -2.00 -54.36 11.52
N GLY A 150 -2.86 -53.68 12.30
CA GLY A 150 -3.08 -53.91 13.73
C GLY A 150 -4.27 -54.81 14.09
N GLU A 151 -5.10 -55.21 13.13
CA GLU A 151 -6.24 -56.12 13.33
C GLU A 151 -6.03 -57.45 12.58
N VAL A 152 -5.27 -58.36 13.21
CA VAL A 152 -5.51 -59.80 13.11
C VAL A 152 -5.36 -60.33 14.54
N ILE A 153 -6.40 -60.14 15.36
CA ILE A 153 -6.54 -60.97 16.56
C ILE A 153 -7.04 -62.31 16.03
N ASP A 154 -6.10 -63.25 15.99
CA ASP A 154 -6.34 -64.67 15.79
C ASP A 154 -7.13 -65.17 17.02
N ASP A 155 -8.46 -65.17 16.91
CA ASP A 155 -9.33 -65.87 17.85
C ASP A 155 -9.21 -67.38 17.57
N GLY A 156 -8.07 -67.94 17.96
CA GLY A 156 -7.84 -69.37 18.09
C GLY A 156 -8.15 -69.81 19.51
N GLU A 157 -9.33 -70.41 19.71
CA GLU A 157 -9.58 -71.70 20.40
C GLU A 157 -11.08 -72.03 20.47
#